data_AF-A0A2K3JQC1-F1
#
_entry.id   AF-A0A2K3JQC1-F1
#
_cell.length_a   1.000
_cell.length_b   1.000
_cell.length_c   1.000
_cell.angle_alpha   90.00
_cell.angle_beta   90.00
_cell.angle_gamma   90.00
#
_symmetry.space_group_name_H-M   'P 1'
#
loop_
_entity.id
_entity.type
_entity.pdbx_description
1 polymer ?
#
loop_
_entity_poly.entity_id
_entity_poly.type
_entity_poly.pdbx_seq_one_letter_code
_entity_poly.pdbx_strand_id
1 'polypeptide(L)'
;MNDLAGDGTSTAIILARAMIKSGLLAVAFGANPIALKKGMEKTVKELVKFLKKRSIPVEGRDHIKAVATISAGNDEYVGNLIAEAIEKIGYDGVITIESSSSSETSVVIEEGMK
;
A
#
# COMPACT_ATOMS: atom_id res chain seq x y z
N MET A 1 -12.62 -2.10 0.09
CA MET A 1 -11.39 -2.74 -0.47
C MET A 1 -10.31 -1.70 -0.69
N ASN A 2 -10.66 -0.55 -1.25
CA ASN A 2 -9.76 0.61 -1.28
C ASN A 2 -9.43 1.12 0.13
N ASP A 3 -10.39 1.10 1.05
CA ASP A 3 -10.23 1.67 2.40
C ASP A 3 -9.21 0.95 3.30
N LEU A 4 -8.75 -0.25 2.91
CA LEU A 4 -7.75 -1.01 3.68
C LEU A 4 -6.31 -0.74 3.22
N ALA A 5 -6.11 -0.37 1.95
CA ALA A 5 -4.79 -0.27 1.33
C ALA A 5 -4.52 1.05 0.60
N GLY A 6 -5.55 1.82 0.25
CA GLY A 6 -5.47 3.11 -0.44
C GLY A 6 -5.23 3.05 -1.95
N ASP A 7 -4.65 1.96 -2.46
CA ASP A 7 -4.38 1.72 -3.89
C ASP A 7 -4.47 0.22 -4.24
N GLY A 8 -4.44 -0.12 -5.54
CA GLY A 8 -4.30 -1.49 -6.05
C GLY A 8 -5.59 -2.10 -6.62
N THR A 9 -6.66 -1.32 -6.76
CA THR A 9 -7.96 -1.78 -7.29
C THR A 9 -7.86 -2.37 -8.70
N SER A 10 -7.13 -1.71 -9.60
CA SER A 10 -6.87 -2.19 -10.96
C SER A 10 -6.13 -3.54 -10.98
N THR A 11 -5.09 -3.66 -10.15
CA THR A 11 -4.33 -4.92 -10.00
C THR A 11 -5.23 -6.03 -9.49
N ALA A 12 -6.07 -5.75 -8.47
CA ALA A 12 -7.02 -6.72 -7.93
C ALA A 12 -8.01 -7.20 -9.00
N ILE A 13 -8.55 -6.30 -9.83
CA ILE A 13 -9.48 -6.64 -10.91
C ILE A 13 -8.82 -7.55 -11.96
N ILE A 14 -7.59 -7.21 -12.39
CA ILE A 14 -6.86 -7.98 -13.40
C ILE A 14 -6.55 -9.40 -12.88
N LEU A 15 -6.09 -9.51 -11.64
CA LEU A 15 -5.81 -10.80 -11.00
C LEU A 15 -7.09 -11.64 -10.84
N ALA A 16 -8.17 -11.03 -10.36
CA ALA A 16 -9.46 -11.70 -10.21
C ALA A 16 -9.96 -12.24 -11.55
N ARG A 17 -9.90 -11.42 -12.61
CA ARG A 17 -10.28 -11.82 -13.98
C ARG A 17 -9.46 -13.03 -14.46
N ALA A 18 -8.14 -13.00 -14.25
CA ALA A 18 -7.25 -14.09 -14.67
C ALA A 18 -7.53 -15.40 -13.90
N MET A 19 -7.74 -15.30 -12.58
CA MET A 19 -8.07 -16.44 -11.72
C MET A 19 -9.42 -17.05 -12.08
N ILE A 20 -10.45 -16.23 -12.31
CA ILE A 20 -11.78 -16.69 -12.71
C ILE A 20 -11.71 -17.39 -14.06
N LYS A 21 -11.07 -16.78 -15.06
CA LYS A 21 -10.94 -17.37 -16.41
C LYS A 21 -10.25 -18.74 -16.36
N SER A 22 -9.11 -18.82 -15.66
CA SER A 22 -8.33 -20.06 -15.57
C SER A 22 -9.03 -21.12 -14.73
N GLY A 23 -9.72 -20.71 -13.66
CA GLY A 23 -10.49 -21.61 -12.81
C GLY A 23 -11.68 -22.21 -13.53
N LEU A 24 -12.44 -21.41 -14.29
CA LEU A 24 -13.56 -21.90 -15.10
C LEU A 24 -13.08 -22.89 -16.17
N LEU A 25 -11.94 -22.62 -16.81
CA LEU A 25 -11.34 -23.53 -17.79
C LEU A 25 -10.95 -24.87 -17.14
N ALA A 26 -10.31 -24.85 -15.97
CA ALA A 26 -9.96 -26.07 -15.24
C ALA A 26 -11.20 -26.90 -14.85
N VAL A 27 -12.27 -26.24 -14.41
CA VAL A 27 -13.54 -26.89 -14.08
C VAL A 27 -14.19 -27.50 -15.33
N ALA A 28 -14.16 -26.81 -16.47
CA ALA A 28 -14.64 -27.34 -17.74
C ALA A 28 -13.90 -28.61 -18.19
N PHE A 29 -12.62 -28.75 -17.81
CA PHE A 29 -11.82 -29.97 -18.01
C PHE A 29 -12.00 -31.04 -16.91
N GLY A 30 -13.00 -30.89 -16.04
CA GLY A 30 -13.35 -31.89 -15.03
C GLY A 30 -12.64 -31.74 -13.69
N ALA A 31 -11.91 -30.64 -13.46
CA ALA A 31 -11.31 -30.39 -12.15
C ALA A 31 -12.40 -30.15 -11.08
N ASN A 32 -12.20 -30.71 -9.88
CA ASN A 32 -13.09 -30.50 -8.75
C ASN A 32 -12.99 -29.03 -8.24
N PRO A 33 -14.06 -28.22 -8.29
CA PRO A 33 -14.02 -26.81 -7.89
C PRO A 33 -13.64 -26.59 -6.41
N ILE A 34 -14.05 -27.50 -5.52
CA ILE A 34 -13.75 -27.41 -4.08
C ILE A 34 -12.25 -27.62 -3.84
N ALA A 35 -11.67 -28.62 -4.51
CA ALA A 35 -10.24 -28.90 -4.43
C ALA A 35 -9.42 -27.74 -5.01
N LEU A 36 -9.87 -27.18 -6.15
CA LEU A 36 -9.23 -26.02 -6.79
C LEU A 36 -9.21 -24.80 -5.85
N LYS A 37 -10.37 -24.42 -5.29
CA LYS A 37 -10.48 -23.32 -4.32
C LYS A 37 -9.53 -23.53 -3.14
N LYS A 38 -9.52 -24.73 -2.55
CA LYS A 38 -8.65 -25.07 -1.41
C LYS A 38 -7.16 -24.96 -1.77
N GLY A 39 -6.79 -25.36 -2.98
CA GLY A 39 -5.44 -25.20 -3.52
C GLY A 39 -5.05 -23.73 -3.69
N MET A 40 -5.94 -22.91 -4.25
CA MET A 40 -5.73 -21.47 -4.40
C MET A 40 -5.57 -20.77 -3.05
N GLU A 41 -6.43 -21.07 -2.06
CA GLU A 41 -6.33 -20.49 -0.72
C GLU A 41 -5.01 -20.83 -0.02
N LYS A 42 -4.55 -22.09 -0.11
CA LYS A 42 -3.24 -22.49 0.43
C LYS A 42 -2.10 -21.74 -0.26
N THR A 43 -2.18 -21.62 -1.59
CA THR A 43 -1.16 -20.95 -2.40
C THR A 43 -1.08 -19.46 -2.03
N VAL A 44 -2.22 -18.78 -1.92
CA VAL A 44 -2.28 -17.37 -1.51
C VAL A 44 -1.67 -17.18 -0.12
N LYS A 45 -1.98 -18.06 0.84
CA LYS A 45 -1.39 -17.99 2.20
C LYS A 45 0.14 -18.07 2.18
N GLU A 46 0.71 -19.01 1.43
CA GLU A 46 2.17 -19.13 1.33
C GLU A 46 2.81 -17.99 0.55
N LEU A 47 2.16 -17.51 -0.52
CA LEU A 47 2.62 -16.33 -1.27
C LEU A 47 2.65 -15.07 -0.41
N VAL A 48 1.61 -14.83 0.41
CA VAL A 48 1.59 -13.68 1.33
C VAL A 48 2.75 -13.77 2.33
N LYS A 49 3.05 -14.96 2.88
CA LYS A 49 4.21 -15.15 3.76
C LYS A 49 5.52 -14.86 3.03
N PHE A 50 5.65 -15.30 1.79
CA PHE A 50 6.83 -15.05 0.97
C PHE A 50 7.01 -13.55 0.67
N LEU A 51 5.93 -12.85 0.30
CA LEU A 51 5.96 -11.41 0.06
C LEU A 51 6.38 -10.64 1.31
N LYS A 52 5.87 -11.00 2.50
CA LYS A 52 6.31 -10.41 3.78
C LYS A 52 7.79 -10.66 4.09
N LYS A 53 8.38 -11.75 3.62
CA LYS A 53 9.82 -12.01 3.77
C LYS A 53 10.68 -11.21 2.78
N ARG A 54 10.09 -10.79 1.66
CA ARG A 54 10.74 -10.02 0.60
C ARG A 54 10.56 -8.51 0.77
N SER A 55 9.61 -8.07 1.58
CA SER A 55 9.42 -6.65 1.85
C SER A 55 10.64 -6.06 2.56
N ILE A 56 11.05 -4.88 2.11
CA ILE A 56 12.15 -4.12 2.72
C ILE A 56 11.51 -3.16 3.72
N PRO A 57 11.91 -3.17 5.01
CA PRO A 57 11.40 -2.23 5.99
C PRO A 57 11.87 -0.80 5.67
N VAL A 58 10.98 0.17 5.87
CA VAL A 58 11.28 1.60 5.75
C VAL A 58 11.73 2.07 7.14
N GLU A 59 13.02 2.34 7.29
CA GLU A 59 13.65 2.65 8.57
C GLU A 59 14.42 3.96 8.44
N GLY A 60 14.16 4.88 9.37
CA GLY A 60 14.87 6.16 9.43
C GLY A 60 14.43 7.18 8.38
N ARG A 61 14.89 8.40 8.57
CA ARG A 61 14.48 9.59 7.81
C ARG A 61 14.74 9.45 6.31
N ASP A 62 15.91 8.92 5.93
CA ASP A 62 16.32 8.86 4.52
C ASP A 62 15.46 7.92 3.68
N HIS A 63 15.08 6.75 4.24
CA HIS A 63 14.17 5.84 3.56
C HIS A 63 12.78 6.46 3.39
N ILE A 64 12.26 7.12 4.43
CA ILE A 64 10.96 7.80 4.39
C ILE A 64 10.96 8.88 3.31
N LYS A 65 11.99 9.74 3.30
CA LYS A 65 12.17 10.77 2.27
C LYS A 65 12.20 10.17 0.88
N ALA A 66 13.00 9.13 0.65
CA ALA A 66 13.13 8.51 -0.67
C ALA A 66 11.79 7.95 -1.16
N VAL A 67 11.05 7.24 -0.31
CA VAL A 67 9.72 6.71 -0.67
C VAL A 67 8.75 7.86 -0.96
N ALA A 68 8.69 8.86 -0.09
CA ALA A 68 7.80 10.01 -0.25
C ALA A 68 8.09 10.81 -1.53
N THR A 69 9.37 11.07 -1.84
CA THR A 69 9.79 11.75 -3.07
C THR A 69 9.35 10.99 -4.32
N ILE A 70 9.61 9.67 -4.37
CA ILE A 70 9.23 8.84 -5.53
C ILE A 70 7.70 8.82 -5.68
N SER A 71 6.97 8.64 -4.59
CA SER A 71 5.50 8.64 -4.58
C SER A 71 4.90 9.99 -4.98
N ALA A 72 5.59 11.10 -4.72
CA ALA A 72 5.19 12.45 -5.12
C ALA A 72 5.61 12.83 -6.56
N GLY A 73 6.01 11.86 -7.39
CA GLY A 73 6.41 12.14 -8.77
C GLY A 73 7.86 12.63 -8.91
N ASN A 74 8.75 12.18 -8.01
CA ASN A 74 10.14 12.63 -7.87
C ASN A 74 10.29 14.09 -7.40
N ASP A 75 9.34 14.57 -6.59
CA ASP A 75 9.43 15.86 -5.93
C ASP A 75 10.23 15.76 -4.62
N GLU A 76 11.46 16.29 -4.62
CA GLU A 76 12.31 16.31 -3.42
C GLU A 76 11.79 17.24 -2.34
N TYR A 77 11.16 18.35 -2.69
CA TYR A 77 10.61 19.30 -1.72
C TYR A 77 9.49 18.64 -0.91
N VAL A 78 8.53 18.00 -1.58
CA VAL A 78 7.44 17.27 -0.94
C VAL A 78 7.96 16.10 -0.10
N GLY A 79 8.92 15.33 -0.61
CA GLY A 79 9.49 14.22 0.15
C GLY A 79 10.23 14.65 1.43
N ASN A 80 10.96 15.77 1.38
CA ASN A 80 11.59 16.34 2.58
C ASN A 80 10.55 16.79 3.62
N LEU A 81 9.47 17.43 3.16
CA LEU A 81 8.38 17.91 4.02
C LEU A 81 7.66 16.76 4.73
N ILE A 82 7.33 15.69 3.99
CA ILE A 82 6.69 14.49 4.55
C ILE A 82 7.62 13.80 5.56
N ALA A 83 8.91 13.66 5.23
CA ALA A 83 9.88 13.07 6.16
C ALA A 83 10.03 13.89 7.44
N GLU A 84 10.03 15.23 7.35
CA GLU A 84 10.02 16.14 8.51
C GLU A 84 8.77 15.97 9.37
N ALA A 85 7.59 15.89 8.75
CA ALA A 85 6.35 15.65 9.48
C ALA A 85 6.38 14.31 10.23
N ILE A 86 6.75 13.21 9.56
CA ILE A 86 6.78 11.87 10.16
C ILE A 86 7.80 11.77 11.30
N GLU A 87 8.96 12.40 11.16
CA GLU A 87 9.99 12.39 12.21
C GLU A 87 9.53 13.10 13.48
N LYS A 88 8.75 14.18 13.35
CA LYS A 88 8.26 14.94 14.50
C LYS A 88 7.03 14.32 15.17
N ILE A 89 6.11 13.70 14.42
CA ILE A 89 4.87 13.10 14.96
C ILE A 89 5.03 11.62 15.34
N GLY A 90 6.05 10.94 14.80
CA GLY A 90 6.23 9.49 14.91
C GLY A 90 5.47 8.68 13.86
N TYR A 91 5.80 7.39 13.72
CA TYR A 91 5.27 6.54 12.64
C TYR A 91 3.75 6.31 12.67
N ASP A 92 3.13 6.43 13.85
CA ASP A 92 1.69 6.22 14.03
C ASP A 92 0.88 7.53 14.03
N GLY A 93 1.52 8.66 13.75
CA GLY A 93 0.87 9.97 13.73
C GLY A 93 -0.06 10.15 12.52
N VAL A 94 -1.07 11.00 12.70
CA VAL A 94 -2.01 11.38 11.62
C VAL A 94 -1.55 12.70 11.01
N ILE A 95 -1.45 12.74 9.68
CA ILE A 95 -1.12 13.95 8.93
C ILE A 95 -2.40 14.46 8.27
N THR A 96 -2.76 15.71 8.56
CA THR A 96 -3.85 16.42 7.89
C THR A 96 -3.25 17.50 7.01
N ILE A 97 -3.81 17.69 5.82
CA ILE A 97 -3.39 18.73 4.88
C ILE A 97 -4.47 19.81 4.87
N GLU A 98 -4.07 21.06 5.13
CA GLU A 98 -4.95 22.22 5.07
C GLU A 98 -4.45 23.23 4.03
N SER A 99 -5.38 23.87 3.32
CA SER A 99 -5.05 24.94 2.38
C SER A 99 -4.87 26.26 3.11
N SER A 100 -3.71 26.90 2.96
CA SER A 100 -3.47 28.25 3.48
C SER A 100 -3.64 29.31 2.38
N SER A 101 -3.89 30.56 2.77
CA SER A 101 -3.90 31.71 1.86
C SER A 101 -2.49 32.23 1.54
N SER A 102 -1.46 31.71 2.20
CA SER A 102 -0.05 32.03 1.95
C SER A 102 0.52 31.10 0.87
N SER A 103 1.57 31.56 0.19
CA SER A 103 2.32 30.73 -0.78
C SER A 103 3.33 29.79 -0.10
N GLU A 104 3.57 29.97 1.20
CA GLU A 104 4.50 29.13 1.97
C GLU A 104 3.79 27.88 2.50
N THR A 105 4.48 26.73 2.44
CA THR A 105 4.03 25.48 3.07
C THR A 105 4.77 25.30 4.39
N SER A 106 4.04 25.06 5.48
CA SER A 106 4.58 24.84 6.81
C SER A 106 4.04 23.55 7.41
N VAL A 107 4.79 22.98 8.36
CA VAL A 107 4.38 21.81 9.15
C VAL A 107 4.08 22.28 10.57
N VAL A 108 2.83 22.15 11.00
CA VAL A 108 2.39 22.46 12.36
C VAL A 108 2.06 21.16 13.07
N ILE A 109 2.46 21.05 14.34
CA ILE A 109 2.17 19.89 15.18
C ILE A 109 1.18 20.35 16.23
N GLU A 110 0.03 19.69 16.27
CA GLU A 110 -0.97 19.89 17.30
C GLU A 110 -1.17 18.58 18.07
N GLU A 111 -1.33 18.67 19.39
CA GLU A 111 -1.75 17.53 20.20
C GLU A 111 -3.25 17.29 19.96
N GLY A 112 -3.57 16.45 18.98
CA GLY A 112 -4.93 15.98 18.73
C GLY A 112 -5.36 14.89 19.72
N MET A 113 -6.65 14.83 20.04
CA MET A 113 -7.27 13.67 20.70
C MET A 113 -7.86 12.73 19.66
N LYS A 114 -7.72 11.42 19.88
CA LYS A 114 -8.25 10.34 19.03
C LYS A 114 -9.77 10.36 18.92
#